data_AF-A0A946MGV5-F1
#
_entry.id   AF-A0A946MGV5-F1
#
_cell.length_a   1.000
_cell.length_b   1.000
_cell.length_c   1.000
_cell.angle_alpha   90.00
_cell.angle_beta   90.00
_cell.angle_gamma   90.00
#
_symmetry.space_group_name_H-M   'P 1'
#
loop_
_entity.id
_entity.type
_entity.pdbx_description
1 polymer ?
#
loop_
_entity_poly.entity_id
_entity_poly.type
_entity_poly.pdbx_seq_one_letter_code
_entity_poly.pdbx_strand_id
1 'polypeptide(L)'
;LLFFIFAARALTVKGDIIFSFYELTITGQGLKEGTLVTLKFFLVMVTGILFACTTKSSGVKNAVQWFLRPIPFIPEKRVAVMISLSLSFMPIILNQAKEISEAQKARCADLQKNPVKKIIRLVLPLLKKTFLSADNLVLAMESRCYSDDRTEPEFLPSGREIYFIGASIILSLGLAWF
;
A
#
# COMPACT_ATOMS: atom_id res chain seq x y z
N LEU A 1 15.81 3.23 12.00
CA LEU A 1 14.49 3.37 12.66
C LEU A 1 14.35 2.40 13.84
N LEU A 2 14.51 1.09 13.66
CA LEU A 2 14.44 0.11 14.76
C LEU A 2 15.47 0.35 15.88
N PHE A 3 16.73 0.65 15.53
CA PHE A 3 17.76 1.03 16.50
C PHE A 3 17.38 2.28 17.33
N PHE A 4 16.69 3.24 16.71
CA PHE A 4 16.22 4.44 17.39
C PHE A 4 15.09 4.14 18.37
N ILE A 5 14.15 3.25 18.00
CA ILE A 5 13.07 2.79 18.89
C ILE A 5 13.65 2.04 20.10
N PHE A 6 14.63 1.17 19.86
CA PHE A 6 15.32 0.44 20.91
C PHE A 6 16.03 1.38 21.89
N ALA A 7 16.83 2.31 21.37
CA ALA A 7 17.56 3.29 22.19
C ALA A 7 16.59 4.20 22.97
N ALA A 8 15.53 4.69 22.34
CA ALA A 8 14.53 5.53 23.00
C ALA A 8 13.81 4.79 24.16
N ARG A 9 13.45 3.52 23.97
CA ARG A 9 12.79 2.72 25.03
C ARG A 9 13.75 2.29 26.13
N ALA A 10 15.00 1.97 25.80
CA ALA A 10 16.03 1.68 26.79
C ALA A 10 16.31 2.88 27.72
N LEU A 11 16.17 4.11 27.21
CA LEU A 11 16.42 5.35 27.94
C LEU A 11 15.19 5.91 28.68
N THR A 12 13.96 5.63 28.20
CA THR A 12 12.74 6.26 28.74
C THR A 12 12.01 5.39 29.77
N VAL A 13 12.23 4.07 29.79
CA VAL A 13 11.54 3.16 30.71
C VAL A 13 12.20 3.17 32.09
N LYS A 14 11.44 3.59 33.11
CA LYS A 14 11.85 3.59 34.52
C LYS A 14 11.76 2.19 35.12
N GLY A 15 12.74 1.77 35.92
CA GLY A 15 12.79 0.46 36.58
C GLY A 15 14.13 0.22 37.28
N ASP A 16 14.48 -1.04 37.54
CA ASP A 16 15.73 -1.40 38.23
C ASP A 16 17.00 -0.92 37.49
N ILE A 17 17.77 -0.10 38.19
CA ILE A 17 18.90 0.67 37.68
C ILE A 17 20.14 -0.21 37.74
N ILE A 18 20.66 -0.64 36.59
CA ILE A 18 21.90 -1.45 36.53
C ILE A 18 23.12 -0.54 36.33
N PHE A 19 22.95 0.57 35.62
CA PHE A 19 23.99 1.59 35.42
C PHE A 19 23.35 2.98 35.42
N SER A 20 23.85 3.87 36.27
CA SER A 20 23.47 5.28 36.29
C SER A 20 24.71 6.09 35.98
N PHE A 21 24.75 6.72 34.80
CA PHE A 21 25.77 7.70 34.47
C PHE A 21 25.10 9.03 34.12
N TYR A 22 25.21 9.96 35.08
CA TYR A 22 24.89 11.39 35.04
C TYR A 22 23.43 11.79 34.68
N GLU A 23 22.85 11.32 33.57
CA GLU A 23 21.44 11.53 33.16
C GLU A 23 20.86 10.35 32.36
N LEU A 24 21.65 9.31 32.07
CA LEU A 24 21.25 8.13 31.30
C LEU A 24 21.13 6.94 32.24
N THR A 25 19.92 6.66 32.69
CA THR A 25 19.61 5.49 33.51
C THR A 25 19.27 4.32 32.59
N ILE A 26 20.20 3.37 32.40
CA ILE A 26 19.90 2.15 31.66
C ILE A 26 19.25 1.17 32.63
N THR A 27 17.94 1.03 32.45
CA THR A 27 17.09 0.17 33.26
C THR A 27 17.09 -1.26 32.71
N GLY A 28 17.25 -2.28 33.56
CA GLY A 28 17.17 -3.69 33.14
C GLY A 28 15.81 -4.07 32.53
N GLN A 29 14.72 -3.52 33.07
CA GLN A 29 13.38 -3.60 32.49
C GLN A 29 13.25 -2.83 31.16
N GLY A 30 13.93 -1.69 31.00
CA GLY A 30 13.94 -0.92 29.76
C GLY A 30 14.60 -1.65 28.61
N LEU A 31 15.62 -2.48 28.89
CA LEU A 31 16.24 -3.34 27.90
C LEU A 31 15.31 -4.48 27.44
N LYS A 32 14.59 -5.12 28.37
CA LYS A 32 13.61 -6.17 28.05
C LYS A 32 12.43 -5.62 27.23
N GLU A 33 11.81 -4.54 27.71
CA GLU A 33 10.71 -3.86 27.02
C GLU A 33 11.14 -3.26 25.67
N GLY A 34 12.33 -2.65 25.61
CA GLY A 34 12.88 -2.10 24.38
C GLY A 34 13.13 -3.19 23.33
N THR A 35 13.63 -4.35 23.74
CA THR A 35 13.82 -5.50 22.84
C THR A 35 12.47 -6.02 22.32
N LEU A 36 11.47 -6.18 23.20
CA LEU A 36 10.13 -6.65 22.81
C LEU A 36 9.44 -5.70 21.83
N VAL A 37 9.46 -4.39 22.09
CA VAL A 37 8.85 -3.39 21.19
C VAL A 37 9.57 -3.36 19.86
N THR A 38 10.90 -3.42 19.86
CA THR A 38 11.69 -3.44 18.61
C THR A 38 11.38 -4.68 17.77
N LEU A 39 11.26 -5.84 18.42
CA LEU A 39 10.89 -7.09 17.75
C LEU A 39 9.46 -7.03 17.17
N LYS A 40 8.49 -6.46 17.91
CA LYS A 40 7.11 -6.24 17.46
C LYS A 40 7.07 -5.40 16.17
N PHE A 41 7.77 -4.26 16.16
CA PHE A 41 7.84 -3.40 14.97
C PHE A 41 8.55 -4.07 13.80
N PHE A 42 9.64 -4.80 14.05
CA PHE A 42 10.34 -5.55 13.01
C PHE A 42 9.44 -6.59 12.35
N LEU A 43 8.71 -7.37 13.15
CA LEU A 43 7.77 -8.37 12.66
C LEU A 43 6.64 -7.76 11.81
N VAL A 44 6.01 -6.68 12.28
CA VAL A 44 4.99 -5.97 11.50
C VAL A 44 5.55 -5.45 10.17
N MET A 45 6.76 -4.90 10.19
CA MET A 45 7.43 -4.41 8.99
C MET A 45 7.71 -5.54 7.99
N VAL A 46 8.26 -6.68 8.44
CA VAL A 46 8.55 -7.84 7.58
C VAL A 46 7.26 -8.41 6.98
N THR A 47 6.21 -8.58 7.78
CA THR A 47 4.90 -9.04 7.29
C THR A 47 4.31 -8.08 6.26
N GLY A 48 4.41 -6.77 6.48
CA GLY A 48 3.96 -5.75 5.53
C GLY A 48 4.72 -5.81 4.20
N ILE A 49 6.05 -5.98 4.23
CA ILE A 49 6.87 -6.12 3.02
C ILE A 49 6.52 -7.42 2.29
N LEU A 50 6.40 -8.55 3.00
CA LEU A 50 5.98 -9.82 2.41
C LEU A 50 4.61 -9.71 1.75
N PHE A 51 3.66 -9.03 2.40
CA PHE A 51 2.33 -8.79 1.85
C PHE A 51 2.41 -7.94 0.57
N ALA A 52 3.17 -6.85 0.59
CA ALA A 52 3.34 -5.97 -0.58
C ALA A 52 4.02 -6.68 -1.76
N CYS A 53 5.04 -7.49 -1.51
CA CYS A 53 5.75 -8.23 -2.56
C CYS A 53 4.97 -9.43 -3.10
N THR A 54 4.15 -10.08 -2.28
CA THR A 54 3.44 -11.32 -2.66
C THR A 54 2.08 -11.03 -3.30
N THR A 55 1.44 -9.92 -2.95
CA THR A 55 0.07 -9.62 -3.40
C THR A 55 0.06 -9.00 -4.79
N LYS A 56 -0.45 -9.75 -5.78
CA LYS A 56 -0.69 -9.25 -7.13
C LYS A 56 -1.94 -8.37 -7.16
N SER A 57 -1.96 -7.38 -8.07
CA SER A 57 -3.11 -6.47 -8.28
C SER A 57 -4.44 -7.22 -8.53
N SER A 58 -4.39 -8.38 -9.18
CA SER A 58 -5.58 -9.24 -9.38
C SER A 58 -6.15 -9.83 -8.09
N GLY A 59 -5.31 -10.10 -7.09
CA GLY A 59 -5.75 -10.58 -5.77
C GLY A 59 -6.47 -9.48 -4.98
N VAL A 60 -6.03 -8.22 -5.13
CA VAL A 60 -6.66 -7.07 -4.50
C VAL A 60 -8.10 -6.87 -5.01
N LYS A 61 -8.33 -6.99 -6.33
CA LYS A 61 -9.68 -6.95 -6.91
C LYS A 61 -10.61 -7.96 -6.21
N ASN A 62 -10.19 -9.22 -6.15
CA ASN A 62 -11.04 -10.29 -5.64
C ASN A 62 -11.29 -10.15 -4.13
N ALA A 63 -10.28 -9.71 -3.37
CA ALA A 63 -10.44 -9.40 -1.95
C ALA A 63 -11.47 -8.29 -1.71
N VAL A 64 -11.43 -7.24 -2.53
CA VAL A 64 -12.40 -6.14 -2.46
C VAL A 64 -13.80 -6.62 -2.82
N GLN A 65 -13.95 -7.43 -3.87
CA GLN A 65 -15.24 -8.02 -4.23
C GLN A 65 -15.83 -8.89 -3.10
N TRP A 66 -15.00 -9.73 -2.47
CA TRP A 66 -15.40 -10.53 -1.33
C TRP A 66 -15.84 -9.66 -0.14
N PHE A 67 -15.14 -8.56 0.12
CA PHE A 67 -15.47 -7.62 1.19
C PHE A 67 -16.76 -6.82 0.92
N LEU A 68 -17.09 -6.56 -0.35
CA LEU A 68 -18.31 -5.84 -0.74
C LEU A 68 -19.54 -6.74 -0.89
N ARG A 69 -19.37 -8.06 -1.09
CA ARG A 69 -20.45 -9.05 -1.16
C ARG A 69 -21.48 -8.97 0.00
N PRO A 70 -21.12 -8.74 1.27
CA PRO A 70 -22.10 -8.64 2.36
C PRO A 70 -22.92 -7.33 2.36
N ILE A 71 -22.64 -6.36 1.49
CA ILE A 71 -23.30 -5.06 1.47
C ILE A 71 -24.40 -5.04 0.39
N PRO A 72 -25.68 -5.20 0.75
CA PRO A 72 -26.77 -5.46 -0.22
C PRO A 72 -27.17 -4.25 -1.09
N PHE A 73 -26.57 -3.08 -0.88
CA PHE A 73 -26.91 -1.85 -1.60
C PHE A 73 -25.90 -1.48 -2.70
N ILE A 74 -24.73 -2.12 -2.72
CA ILE A 74 -23.63 -1.74 -3.62
C ILE A 74 -23.48 -2.81 -4.71
N PRO A 75 -23.52 -2.47 -6.00
CA PRO A 75 -23.24 -3.41 -7.08
C PRO A 75 -21.77 -3.83 -7.04
N GLU A 76 -21.48 -4.93 -6.36
CA GLU A 76 -20.14 -5.40 -6.02
C GLU A 76 -19.30 -5.68 -7.27
N LYS A 77 -19.92 -6.23 -8.32
CA LYS A 77 -19.26 -6.53 -9.61
C LYS A 77 -18.75 -5.25 -10.29
N ARG A 78 -19.60 -4.21 -10.36
CA ARG A 78 -19.26 -2.94 -11.00
C ARG A 78 -18.10 -2.25 -10.27
N VAL A 79 -18.17 -2.22 -8.93
CA VAL A 79 -17.11 -1.62 -8.11
C VAL A 79 -15.81 -2.39 -8.24
N ALA A 80 -15.85 -3.73 -8.25
CA ALA A 80 -14.66 -4.55 -8.46
C ALA A 80 -13.98 -4.26 -9.80
N VAL A 81 -14.77 -4.10 -10.88
CA VAL A 81 -14.25 -3.73 -12.20
C VAL A 81 -13.61 -2.34 -12.19
N MET A 82 -14.27 -1.35 -11.59
CA MET A 82 -13.72 0.01 -11.46
C MET A 82 -12.38 0.03 -10.70
N ILE A 83 -12.27 -0.75 -9.62
CA ILE A 83 -11.04 -0.85 -8.83
C ILE A 83 -9.94 -1.58 -9.61
N SER A 84 -10.25 -2.72 -10.22
CA SER A 84 -9.28 -3.45 -11.05
C SER A 84 -8.73 -2.56 -12.15
N LEU A 85 -9.62 -1.81 -12.82
CA LEU A 85 -9.24 -0.91 -13.90
C LEU A 85 -8.40 0.26 -13.39
N SER A 86 -8.75 0.84 -12.24
CA SER A 86 -7.99 1.92 -11.60
C SER A 86 -6.57 1.46 -11.24
N LEU A 87 -6.44 0.28 -10.64
CA LEU A 87 -5.15 -0.31 -10.28
C LEU A 87 -4.30 -0.63 -11.51
N SER A 88 -4.91 -1.09 -12.60
CA SER A 88 -4.22 -1.31 -13.88
C SER A 88 -3.84 -0.01 -14.61
N PHE A 89 -4.63 1.06 -14.47
CA PHE A 89 -4.32 2.37 -15.05
C PHE A 89 -3.29 3.16 -14.25
N MET A 90 -3.22 2.97 -12.94
CA MET A 90 -2.25 3.65 -12.07
C MET A 90 -0.80 3.59 -12.61
N PRO A 91 -0.23 2.41 -12.96
CA PRO A 91 1.13 2.35 -13.52
C PRO A 91 1.25 3.06 -14.87
N ILE A 92 0.20 3.00 -15.71
CA ILE A 92 0.16 3.65 -17.02
C ILE A 92 0.19 5.18 -16.85
N ILE A 93 -0.60 5.73 -15.91
CA ILE A 93 -0.65 7.17 -15.62
C ILE A 93 0.69 7.63 -15.05
N LEU A 94 1.32 6.85 -14.17
CA LEU A 94 2.64 7.18 -13.62
C LEU A 94 3.72 7.24 -14.70
N ASN A 95 3.69 6.32 -15.67
CA ASN A 95 4.63 6.33 -16.80
C ASN A 95 4.38 7.53 -17.73
N GLN A 96 3.11 7.84 -18.03
CA GLN A 96 2.78 9.04 -18.82
C GLN A 96 3.20 10.33 -18.11
N ALA A 97 3.03 10.41 -16.79
CA ALA A 97 3.47 11.55 -16.00
C ALA A 97 5.00 11.73 -16.05
N LYS A 98 5.77 10.62 -16.00
CA LYS A 98 7.23 10.65 -16.16
C LYS A 98 7.65 11.12 -17.54
N GLU A 99 7.08 10.56 -18.61
CA GLU A 99 7.34 10.95 -19.99
C GLU A 99 7.05 12.44 -20.22
N ILE A 100 5.89 12.92 -19.76
CA ILE A 100 5.52 14.33 -19.85
C ILE A 100 6.49 15.19 -19.04
N SER A 101 6.87 14.76 -17.83
CA SER A 101 7.83 15.46 -16.99
C SER A 101 9.19 15.61 -17.70
N GLU A 102 9.71 14.55 -18.29
CA GLU A 102 10.96 14.58 -19.06
C GLU A 102 10.88 15.48 -20.29
N ALA A 103 9.78 15.41 -21.04
CA ALA A 103 9.55 16.30 -22.17
C ALA A 103 9.46 17.78 -21.76
N GLN A 104 8.84 18.08 -20.62
CA GLN A 104 8.79 19.44 -20.08
C GLN A 104 10.16 19.93 -19.59
N LYS A 105 10.98 19.04 -18.99
CA LYS A 105 12.37 19.36 -18.62
C LYS A 105 13.21 19.72 -19.85
N ALA A 106 13.09 18.95 -20.95
CA ALA A 106 13.77 19.24 -22.21
C ALA A 106 13.33 20.58 -22.84
N ARG A 107 12.08 20.99 -22.61
CA ARG A 107 11.51 22.27 -23.07
C ARG A 107 11.75 23.44 -22.11
N CYS A 108 12.76 23.33 -21.24
CA CYS A 108 13.12 24.39 -20.29
C CYS A 108 11.99 24.79 -19.33
N ALA A 109 10.99 23.93 -19.08
CA ALA A 109 9.92 24.22 -18.13
C ALA A 109 10.42 24.24 -16.66
N ASP A 110 11.63 23.72 -16.41
CA ASP A 110 12.26 23.71 -15.09
C ASP A 110 12.80 25.08 -14.66
N LEU A 111 13.00 26.02 -15.61
CA LEU A 111 13.41 27.40 -15.33
C LEU A 111 12.29 28.26 -14.72
N GLN A 112 11.08 27.70 -14.60
CA GLN A 112 9.92 28.41 -14.08
C GLN A 112 9.95 28.43 -12.54
N LYS A 113 10.26 29.58 -11.94
CA LYS A 113 10.32 29.75 -10.47
C LYS A 113 8.98 29.53 -9.75
N ASN A 114 7.84 29.69 -10.43
CA ASN A 114 6.52 29.56 -9.80
C ASN A 114 6.07 28.08 -9.79
N PRO A 115 5.94 27.44 -8.61
CA PRO A 115 5.58 26.03 -8.50
C PRO A 115 4.18 25.73 -9.03
N VAL A 116 3.23 26.67 -8.91
CA VAL A 116 1.84 26.48 -9.37
C VAL A 116 1.78 26.36 -10.89
N LYS A 117 2.49 27.25 -11.59
CA LYS A 117 2.51 27.27 -13.07
C LYS A 117 3.18 26.02 -13.64
N LYS A 118 4.20 25.49 -12.94
CA LYS A 118 4.88 24.24 -13.27
C LYS A 118 3.93 23.04 -13.15
N ILE A 119 3.16 22.95 -12.07
CA ILE A 119 2.17 21.88 -11.85
C ILE A 119 1.08 21.92 -12.92
N ILE A 120 0.48 23.09 -13.17
CA ILE A 120 -0.58 23.25 -14.19
C ILE A 120 -0.12 22.77 -15.56
N ARG A 121 1.13 23.09 -15.95
CA ARG A 121 1.72 22.68 -17.24
C ARG A 121 1.92 21.17 -17.36
N LEU A 122 2.12 20.45 -16.24
CA LEU A 122 2.22 18.99 -16.22
C LEU A 122 0.84 18.31 -16.15
N VAL A 123 -0.07 18.86 -15.35
CA VAL A 123 -1.38 18.26 -15.09
C VAL A 123 -2.29 18.36 -16.31
N LEU A 124 -2.36 19.51 -16.99
CA LEU A 124 -3.23 19.68 -18.16
C LEU A 124 -3.01 18.64 -19.28
N PRO A 125 -1.77 18.40 -19.77
CA PRO A 125 -1.55 17.39 -20.80
C PRO A 125 -1.79 15.96 -20.28
N LEU A 126 -1.48 15.68 -19.02
CA LEU A 126 -1.75 14.37 -18.41
C LEU A 126 -3.26 14.11 -18.33
N LEU A 127 -4.04 15.11 -17.91
CA LEU A 127 -5.49 15.06 -17.83
C LEU A 127 -6.12 14.85 -19.21
N LYS A 128 -5.65 15.56 -20.24
CA LYS A 128 -6.09 15.34 -21.63
C LYS A 128 -5.79 13.91 -22.10
N LYS A 129 -4.57 13.39 -21.87
CA LYS A 129 -4.22 12.01 -22.26
C LYS A 129 -5.06 10.98 -21.52
N THR A 130 -5.32 11.18 -20.23
CA THR A 130 -6.09 10.24 -19.41
C THR A 130 -7.56 10.19 -19.81
N PHE A 131 -8.21 11.32 -20.09
CA PHE A 131 -9.58 11.33 -20.61
C PHE A 131 -9.70 10.64 -21.97
N LEU A 132 -8.81 10.95 -22.93
CA LEU A 132 -8.79 10.26 -24.22
C LEU A 132 -8.58 8.74 -24.07
N SER A 133 -7.72 8.33 -23.14
CA SER A 133 -7.52 6.91 -22.83
C SER A 133 -8.76 6.26 -22.22
N ALA A 134 -9.53 6.99 -21.42
CA ALA A 134 -10.78 6.50 -20.85
C ALA A 134 -11.84 6.34 -21.95
N ASP A 135 -11.99 7.33 -22.83
CA ASP A 135 -12.92 7.26 -23.97
C ASP A 135 -12.59 6.07 -24.88
N ASN A 136 -11.31 5.91 -25.22
CA ASN A 136 -10.84 4.78 -26.02
C ASN A 136 -11.10 3.43 -25.34
N LEU A 137 -10.96 3.37 -24.00
CA LEU A 137 -11.27 2.15 -23.26
C LEU A 137 -12.77 1.85 -23.30
N VAL A 138 -13.63 2.84 -23.07
CA VAL A 138 -15.09 2.64 -23.08
C VAL A 138 -15.53 2.13 -24.45
N LEU A 139 -15.07 2.74 -25.54
CA LEU A 139 -15.32 2.26 -26.90
C LEU A 139 -14.79 0.82 -27.13
N ALA A 140 -13.61 0.50 -26.60
CA ALA A 140 -13.06 -0.85 -26.68
C ALA A 140 -13.87 -1.86 -25.84
N MET A 141 -14.47 -1.45 -24.73
CA MET A 141 -15.34 -2.28 -23.90
C MET A 141 -16.68 -2.53 -24.59
N GLU A 142 -17.29 -1.49 -25.17
CA GLU A 142 -18.53 -1.59 -25.95
C GLU A 142 -18.38 -2.51 -27.16
N SER A 143 -17.29 -2.36 -27.93
CA SER A 143 -17.01 -3.23 -29.08
C SER A 143 -16.78 -4.71 -28.70
N ARG A 144 -16.32 -4.97 -27.47
CA ARG A 144 -16.21 -6.33 -26.91
C ARG A 144 -17.49 -6.82 -26.24
N CYS A 145 -18.60 -6.11 -26.41
CA CYS A 145 -19.89 -6.42 -25.81
C CYS A 145 -19.80 -6.56 -24.28
N TYR A 146 -19.08 -5.65 -23.62
CA TYR A 146 -19.03 -5.62 -22.16
C TYR A 146 -20.42 -5.33 -21.57
N SER A 147 -20.81 -6.11 -20.55
CA SER A 147 -22.05 -5.95 -19.80
C SER A 147 -21.77 -6.14 -18.31
N ASP A 148 -22.52 -5.45 -17.45
CA ASP A 148 -22.38 -5.51 -15.99
C ASP A 148 -22.68 -6.91 -15.41
N ASP A 149 -23.46 -7.72 -16.12
CA ASP A 149 -23.85 -9.06 -15.66
C ASP A 149 -22.95 -10.20 -16.17
N ARG A 150 -21.64 -9.94 -16.34
CA ARG A 150 -20.70 -11.00 -16.71
C ARG A 150 -20.58 -12.04 -15.59
N THR A 151 -20.58 -13.32 -15.97
CA THR A 151 -20.11 -14.42 -15.14
C THR A 151 -18.60 -14.31 -15.01
N GLU A 152 -18.12 -13.99 -13.82
CA GLU A 152 -16.69 -13.93 -13.55
C GLU A 152 -16.16 -15.35 -13.31
N PRO A 153 -14.91 -15.66 -13.70
CA PRO A 153 -14.30 -16.93 -13.38
C PRO A 153 -14.25 -17.11 -11.87
N GLU A 154 -14.67 -18.29 -11.41
CA GLU A 154 -14.73 -18.64 -10.00
C GLU A 154 -13.35 -18.51 -9.36
N PHE A 155 -13.26 -17.71 -8.31
CA PHE A 155 -12.03 -17.58 -7.54
C PHE A 155 -11.83 -18.86 -6.74
N LEU A 156 -10.97 -19.74 -7.22
CA LEU A 156 -10.55 -20.93 -6.50
C LEU A 156 -9.47 -20.51 -5.49
N PRO A 157 -9.77 -20.48 -4.17
CA PRO A 157 -8.76 -20.14 -3.18
C PRO A 157 -7.64 -21.19 -3.25
N SER A 158 -6.42 -20.72 -3.50
CA SER A 158 -5.23 -21.57 -3.37
C SER A 158 -5.04 -21.79 -1.87
N GLY A 159 -5.32 -22.99 -1.36
CA GLY A 159 -5.31 -23.33 0.08
C GLY A 159 -4.02 -22.99 0.87
N ARG A 160 -2.98 -22.42 0.23
CA ARG A 160 -1.82 -21.78 0.87
C ARG A 160 -2.15 -20.52 1.67
N GLU A 161 -3.26 -19.84 1.40
CA GLU A 161 -3.65 -18.62 2.13
C GLU A 161 -3.94 -18.90 3.61
N ILE A 162 -4.45 -20.10 3.92
CA ILE A 162 -4.73 -20.55 5.28
C ILE A 162 -3.46 -20.66 6.11
N TYR A 163 -2.34 -21.10 5.51
CA TYR A 163 -1.05 -21.17 6.19
C TYR A 163 -0.49 -19.78 6.53
N PHE A 164 -0.68 -18.79 5.65
CA PHE A 164 -0.26 -17.40 5.92
C PHE A 164 -1.11 -16.74 6.99
N ILE A 165 -2.43 -16.94 6.96
CA ILE A 165 -3.35 -16.44 7.98
C ILE A 165 -3.05 -17.10 9.32
N GLY A 166 -2.87 -18.42 9.34
CA GLY A 166 -2.50 -19.18 10.54
C GLY A 166 -1.18 -18.70 11.13
N ALA A 167 -0.14 -18.53 10.31
CA ALA A 167 1.15 -18.01 10.76
C ALA A 167 1.04 -16.58 11.32
N SER A 168 0.25 -15.70 10.68
CA SER A 168 0.02 -14.33 11.16
C SER A 168 -0.73 -14.29 12.51
N ILE A 169 -1.74 -15.14 12.68
CA ILE A 169 -2.52 -15.23 13.92
C ILE A 169 -1.64 -15.78 15.06
N ILE A 170 -0.88 -16.85 14.81
CA ILE A 170 0.05 -17.44 15.78
C ILE A 170 1.12 -16.42 16.18
N LEU A 171 1.65 -15.67 15.22
CA LEU A 171 2.62 -14.60 15.47
C LEU A 171 2.01 -13.47 16.32
N SER A 172 0.77 -13.06 16.03
CA SER A 172 0.07 -12.01 16.78
C SER A 172 -0.26 -12.43 18.22
N LEU A 173 -0.67 -13.69 18.43
CA LEU A 173 -0.92 -14.27 19.75
C LEU A 173 0.38 -14.42 20.54
N GLY A 174 1.44 -14.87 19.90
CA GLY A 174 2.77 -14.95 20.51
C GLY A 174 3.31 -13.59 20.95
N LEU A 175 2.98 -12.51 20.22
CA LEU A 175 3.32 -11.14 20.58
C LEU A 175 2.36 -10.48 21.60
N ALA A 176 1.13 -10.98 21.73
CA ALA A 176 0.17 -10.50 22.73
C ALA A 176 0.39 -11.16 24.10
N TRP A 177 0.97 -12.36 24.12
CA TRP A 177 1.27 -13.13 25.34
C TRP A 177 2.64 -12.79 25.95
N PHE A 178 3.48 -12.01 25.25
CA PHE A 178 4.81 -11.55 25.65
C PHE A 178 4.89 -10.02 25.71
#